data_AF-A0A2V7XRI9-F1
#
_entry.id   AF-A0A2V7XRI9-F1
#
_cell.length_a   1.000
_cell.length_b   1.000
_cell.length_c   1.000
_cell.angle_alpha   90.00
_cell.angle_beta   90.00
_cell.angle_gamma   90.00
#
_symmetry.space_group_name_H-M   'P 1'
#
loop_
_entity.id
_entity.type
_entity.pdbx_description
1 polymer ?
#
loop_
_entity_poly.entity_id
_entity_poly.type
_entity_poly.pdbx_seq_one_letter_code
_entity_poly.pdbx_strand_id
1 'polypeptide(L)'
;MTRSMGIVVFTSVLAGAWAYAAGPAQPAASPAPPSSKGEVVATVGGEAITAGELEELAAPRLFQIRTQEYQAQRQALDETIGRRVVEREAAARKIGVDELLKQEVDAKVAPVTEAEQKAFYEQNKARFGGASEADALKRIETGMRQQRLRERHAAFVDSLRAKADVKVLLAPPRLAVEAGDNPAHGPADAPVTIIEFSDFQCPYCSRAVATIKKLEESYPGKIRVVYRDFPLTSIHPQAARAAEAAACANEQGKFWAMHDSLFGQQDKLQEADPKASATASSPRPRSS
;
A
#
# COMPACT_ATOMS: atom_id res chain seq x y z
N MET A 1 62.59 24.92 -22.76
CA MET A 1 61.68 25.35 -21.68
C MET A 1 60.77 26.42 -22.23
N THR A 2 59.50 26.09 -22.48
CA THR A 2 58.32 26.98 -22.56
C THR A 2 57.18 26.12 -23.12
N ARG A 3 56.28 25.65 -22.25
CA ARG A 3 55.02 24.99 -22.65
C ARG A 3 53.98 26.08 -22.93
N SER A 4 53.48 26.13 -24.15
CA SER A 4 52.38 27.00 -24.56
C SER A 4 51.06 26.59 -23.90
N MET A 5 50.37 27.58 -23.36
CA MET A 5 48.96 27.57 -22.98
C MET A 5 48.09 27.41 -24.24
N GLY A 6 47.23 26.39 -24.26
CA GLY A 6 46.15 26.24 -25.23
C GLY A 6 44.83 26.58 -24.55
N ILE A 7 44.30 27.77 -24.83
CA ILE A 7 42.90 28.13 -24.55
C ILE A 7 42.08 27.61 -25.73
N VAL A 8 41.14 26.71 -25.45
CA VAL A 8 40.14 26.27 -26.44
C VAL A 8 38.82 26.92 -26.06
N VAL A 9 38.38 27.86 -26.90
CA VAL A 9 37.04 28.46 -26.86
C VAL A 9 36.11 27.51 -27.62
N PHE A 10 35.13 26.92 -26.92
CA PHE A 10 33.99 26.27 -27.57
C PHE A 10 32.79 27.21 -27.51
N THR A 11 32.48 27.83 -28.65
CA THR A 11 31.18 28.42 -28.94
C THR A 11 30.21 27.28 -29.26
N SER A 12 29.28 27.00 -28.34
CA SER A 12 28.16 26.10 -28.61
C SER A 12 26.89 26.91 -28.81
N VAL A 13 26.34 26.80 -30.01
CA VAL A 13 25.07 27.35 -30.46
C VAL A 13 23.93 26.69 -29.68
N LEU A 14 23.08 27.53 -29.08
CA LEU A 14 21.75 27.17 -28.57
C LEU A 14 20.79 26.97 -29.75
N ALA A 15 20.27 25.75 -29.92
CA ALA A 15 18.91 25.48 -30.41
C ALA A 15 18.71 23.96 -30.48
N GLY A 16 18.23 23.37 -29.37
CA GLY A 16 17.72 22.01 -29.35
C GLY A 16 16.45 21.99 -28.53
N ALA A 17 15.30 22.02 -29.21
CA ALA A 17 14.01 21.86 -28.59
C ALA A 17 13.97 20.53 -27.84
N TRP A 18 13.86 20.59 -26.51
CA TRP A 18 13.53 19.41 -25.72
C TRP A 18 12.06 19.11 -25.98
N ALA A 19 11.79 18.22 -26.93
CA ALA A 19 10.53 17.53 -27.00
C ALA A 19 10.37 16.77 -25.67
N TYR A 20 9.46 17.24 -24.82
CA TYR A 20 8.97 16.48 -23.69
C TYR A 20 8.41 15.17 -24.24
N ALA A 21 9.16 14.08 -24.12
CA ALA A 21 8.62 12.75 -24.30
C ALA A 21 7.54 12.59 -23.23
N ALA A 22 6.28 12.48 -23.66
CA ALA A 22 5.19 12.10 -22.79
C ALA A 22 5.60 10.81 -22.07
N GLY A 23 5.67 10.87 -20.74
CA GLY A 23 5.88 9.68 -19.92
C GLY A 23 4.79 8.64 -20.21
N PRO A 24 5.03 7.35 -19.90
CA PRO A 24 4.04 6.31 -20.13
C PRO A 24 2.73 6.73 -19.45
N ALA A 25 1.66 6.78 -20.24
CA ALA A 25 0.33 7.09 -19.76
C ALA A 25 0.03 6.21 -18.54
N GLN A 26 -0.38 6.83 -17.43
CA GLN A 26 -0.97 6.09 -16.32
C GLN A 26 -2.05 5.17 -16.89
N PRO A 27 -2.13 3.90 -16.47
CA PRO A 27 -3.29 3.09 -16.79
C PRO A 27 -4.50 3.87 -16.26
N ALA A 28 -5.30 4.37 -17.19
CA ALA A 28 -6.56 5.02 -16.88
C ALA A 28 -7.32 4.09 -15.93
N ALA A 29 -7.90 4.64 -14.86
CA ALA A 29 -8.90 3.92 -14.11
C ALA A 29 -9.88 3.34 -15.13
N SER A 30 -10.13 2.02 -15.07
CA SER A 30 -11.14 1.39 -15.92
C SER A 30 -12.39 2.26 -15.90
N PRO A 31 -12.93 2.66 -17.05
CA PRO A 31 -14.09 3.53 -17.07
C PRO A 31 -15.18 2.85 -16.26
N ALA A 32 -15.64 3.51 -15.20
CA ALA A 32 -16.88 3.11 -14.57
C ALA A 32 -17.95 3.06 -15.69
N PRO A 33 -18.82 2.03 -15.72
CA PRO A 33 -19.91 2.00 -16.68
C PRO A 33 -20.69 3.33 -16.60
N PRO A 34 -21.26 3.82 -17.72
CA PRO A 34 -21.96 5.10 -17.77
C PRO A 34 -22.95 5.15 -16.61
N SER A 35 -22.75 6.12 -15.73
CA SER A 35 -23.45 6.22 -14.46
C SER A 35 -24.94 6.40 -14.72
N SER A 36 -25.71 5.33 -14.55
CA SER A 36 -27.17 5.36 -14.47
C SER A 36 -27.66 5.94 -13.15
N LYS A 37 -26.83 6.72 -12.42
CA LYS A 37 -27.14 7.20 -11.07
C LYS A 37 -28.48 7.92 -10.93
N GLY A 38 -28.94 8.62 -11.98
CA GLY A 38 -30.24 9.28 -11.99
C GLY A 38 -31.42 8.40 -12.41
N GLU A 39 -31.18 7.15 -12.80
CA GLU A 39 -32.22 6.17 -13.14
C GLU A 39 -33.07 5.89 -11.90
N VAL A 40 -34.38 6.07 -12.05
CA VAL A 40 -35.34 5.73 -11.01
C VAL A 40 -35.51 4.22 -10.99
N VAL A 41 -35.10 3.59 -9.91
CA VAL A 41 -35.16 2.13 -9.73
C VAL A 41 -36.37 1.68 -8.92
N ALA A 42 -36.95 2.59 -8.14
CA ALA A 42 -38.21 2.39 -7.43
C ALA A 42 -38.85 3.74 -7.06
N THR A 43 -40.11 3.72 -6.61
CA THR A 43 -40.76 4.90 -6.03
C THR A 43 -41.52 4.52 -4.76
N VAL A 44 -41.51 5.37 -3.73
CA VAL A 44 -42.28 5.21 -2.49
C VAL A 44 -43.13 6.46 -2.28
N GLY A 45 -44.46 6.33 -2.32
CA GLY A 45 -45.36 7.48 -2.13
C GLY A 45 -45.21 8.59 -3.19
N GLY A 46 -44.66 8.28 -4.37
CA GLY A 46 -44.36 9.26 -5.42
C GLY A 46 -42.95 9.86 -5.35
N GLU A 47 -42.18 9.56 -4.31
CA GLU A 47 -40.75 9.90 -4.23
C GLU A 47 -39.91 8.85 -4.95
N ALA A 48 -38.93 9.29 -5.75
CA ALA A 48 -38.09 8.41 -6.55
C ALA A 48 -36.86 7.93 -5.77
N ILE A 49 -36.65 6.61 -5.73
CA ILE A 49 -35.38 6.00 -5.31
C ILE A 49 -34.55 5.83 -6.57
N THR A 50 -33.32 6.34 -6.53
CA THR A 50 -32.43 6.33 -7.69
C THR A 50 -31.37 5.23 -7.59
N ALA A 51 -30.85 4.78 -8.73
CA ALA A 51 -29.72 3.85 -8.75
C ALA A 51 -28.49 4.43 -8.02
N GLY A 52 -28.29 5.75 -8.06
CA GLY A 52 -27.21 6.43 -7.34
C GLY A 52 -27.37 6.37 -5.83
N GLU A 53 -28.60 6.53 -5.32
CA GLU A 53 -28.90 6.37 -3.90
C GLU A 53 -28.60 4.94 -3.42
N LEU A 54 -29.00 3.93 -4.20
CA LEU A 54 -28.65 2.53 -3.88
C LEU A 54 -27.15 2.28 -3.92
N GLU A 55 -26.43 2.86 -4.89
CA GLU A 55 -24.98 2.73 -5.01
C GLU A 55 -24.27 3.33 -3.80
N GLU A 56 -24.71 4.49 -3.32
CA GLU A 56 -24.15 5.16 -2.14
C GLU A 56 -24.41 4.34 -0.86
N LEU A 57 -25.66 3.92 -0.64
CA LEU A 57 -26.03 3.09 0.51
C LEU A 57 -25.29 1.75 0.54
N ALA A 58 -25.09 1.14 -0.64
CA ALA A 58 -24.39 -0.13 -0.77
C ALA A 58 -22.86 0.01 -0.94
N ALA A 59 -22.31 1.22 -1.01
CA ALA A 59 -20.91 1.46 -1.40
C ALA A 59 -19.88 0.66 -0.58
N PRO A 60 -19.97 0.57 0.76
CA PRO A 60 -19.03 -0.23 1.54
C PRO A 60 -19.11 -1.72 1.19
N ARG A 61 -20.33 -2.25 1.00
CA ARG A 61 -20.55 -3.65 0.65
C ARG A 61 -20.09 -3.95 -0.77
N LEU A 62 -20.38 -3.07 -1.72
CA LEU A 62 -19.93 -3.20 -3.10
C LEU A 62 -18.40 -3.13 -3.20
N PHE A 63 -17.76 -2.28 -2.40
CA PHE A 63 -16.29 -2.23 -2.34
C PHE A 63 -15.70 -3.54 -1.78
N GLN A 64 -16.32 -4.14 -0.75
CA GLN A 64 -15.93 -5.47 -0.26
C GLN A 64 -16.04 -6.54 -1.34
N ILE A 65 -17.13 -6.56 -2.10
CA ILE A 65 -17.36 -7.53 -3.19
C ILE A 65 -16.33 -7.33 -4.31
N ARG A 66 -16.09 -6.09 -4.76
CA ARG A 66 -15.04 -5.79 -5.75
C ARG A 66 -13.65 -6.21 -5.27
N THR A 67 -13.40 -6.08 -3.97
CA THR A 67 -12.16 -6.58 -3.36
C THR A 67 -12.08 -8.09 -3.46
N GLN A 68 -13.14 -8.82 -3.14
CA GLN A 68 -13.19 -10.29 -3.27
C GLN A 68 -12.98 -10.73 -4.73
N GLU A 69 -13.64 -10.07 -5.68
CA GLU A 69 -13.46 -10.32 -7.11
C GLU A 69 -12.01 -10.13 -7.53
N TYR A 70 -11.41 -8.99 -7.18
CA TYR A 70 -10.01 -8.72 -7.46
C TYR A 70 -9.09 -9.78 -6.86
N GLN A 71 -9.33 -10.23 -5.61
CA GLN A 71 -8.51 -11.26 -4.99
C GLN A 71 -8.60 -12.59 -5.74
N ALA A 72 -9.80 -12.99 -6.16
CA ALA A 72 -9.98 -14.20 -6.96
C ALA A 72 -9.28 -14.10 -8.32
N GLN A 73 -9.44 -12.97 -9.02
CA GLN A 73 -8.75 -12.69 -10.28
C GLN A 73 -7.23 -12.67 -10.11
N ARG A 74 -6.75 -12.07 -9.01
CA ARG A 74 -5.32 -11.96 -8.71
C ARG A 74 -4.70 -13.33 -8.45
N GLN A 75 -5.38 -14.18 -7.67
CA GLN A 75 -4.94 -15.55 -7.44
C GLN A 75 -4.84 -16.33 -8.76
N ALA A 76 -5.89 -16.31 -9.57
CA ALA A 76 -5.90 -16.98 -10.88
C ALA A 76 -4.81 -16.44 -11.82
N LEU A 77 -4.55 -15.13 -11.78
CA LEU A 77 -3.49 -14.50 -12.56
C LEU A 77 -2.11 -14.95 -12.10
N ASP A 78 -1.84 -14.99 -10.79
CA ASP A 78 -0.55 -15.43 -10.25
C ASP A 78 -0.28 -16.91 -10.58
N GLU A 79 -1.27 -17.78 -10.44
CA GLU A 79 -1.19 -19.20 -10.85
C GLU A 79 -0.91 -19.33 -12.36
N THR A 80 -1.60 -18.53 -13.18
CA THR A 80 -1.42 -18.51 -14.64
C THR A 80 -0.02 -18.03 -15.03
N ILE A 81 0.48 -16.97 -14.39
CA ILE A 81 1.84 -16.48 -14.61
C ILE A 81 2.85 -17.56 -14.25
N GLY A 82 2.69 -18.21 -13.08
CA GLY A 82 3.56 -19.29 -12.63
C GLY A 82 3.65 -20.42 -13.65
N ARG A 83 2.50 -20.90 -14.14
CA ARG A 83 2.45 -21.93 -15.18
C ARG A 83 3.14 -21.47 -16.47
N ARG A 84 2.83 -20.27 -16.97
CA ARG A 84 3.38 -19.75 -18.23
C ARG A 84 4.89 -19.56 -18.20
N VAL A 85 5.47 -19.15 -17.05
CA VAL A 85 6.93 -19.01 -16.95
C VAL A 85 7.64 -20.37 -16.99
N VAL A 86 7.04 -21.40 -16.39
CA VAL A 86 7.55 -22.78 -16.46
C VAL A 86 7.41 -23.35 -17.87
N GLU A 87 6.26 -23.18 -18.53
CA GLU A 87 6.03 -23.59 -19.92
C GLU A 87 7.04 -22.94 -20.86
N ARG A 88 7.31 -21.63 -20.69
CA ARG A 88 8.30 -20.88 -21.46
C ARG A 88 9.72 -21.43 -21.25
N GLU A 89 10.10 -21.74 -20.02
CA GLU A 89 11.41 -22.32 -19.72
C GLU A 89 11.55 -23.73 -20.31
N ALA A 90 10.52 -24.56 -20.21
CA ALA A 90 10.50 -25.90 -20.78
C ALA A 90 10.67 -25.84 -22.31
N ALA A 91 9.94 -24.92 -22.97
CA ALA A 91 10.07 -24.68 -24.40
C ALA A 91 11.48 -24.16 -24.78
N ALA A 92 12.06 -23.24 -23.99
CA ALA A 92 13.42 -22.74 -24.22
C ALA A 92 14.48 -23.86 -24.13
N ARG A 93 14.28 -24.83 -23.22
CA ARG A 93 15.14 -26.01 -23.06
C ARG A 93 14.78 -27.18 -23.98
N LYS A 94 13.70 -27.07 -24.76
CA LYS A 94 13.18 -28.13 -25.64
C LYS A 94 12.88 -29.44 -24.90
N ILE A 95 12.38 -29.35 -23.67
CA ILE A 95 11.94 -30.50 -22.85
C ILE A 95 10.48 -30.33 -22.43
N GLY A 96 9.84 -31.42 -21.99
CA GLY A 96 8.49 -31.36 -21.41
C GLY A 96 8.49 -30.69 -20.03
N VAL A 97 7.35 -30.13 -19.63
CA VAL A 97 7.17 -29.49 -18.31
C VAL A 97 7.48 -30.47 -17.18
N ASP A 98 6.97 -31.70 -17.25
CA ASP A 98 7.20 -32.72 -16.22
C ASP A 98 8.68 -33.07 -16.08
N GLU A 99 9.41 -33.12 -17.20
CA GLU A 99 10.85 -33.38 -17.19
C GLU A 99 11.62 -32.19 -16.60
N LEU A 100 11.24 -30.96 -16.96
CA LEU A 100 11.80 -29.76 -16.34
C LEU A 100 11.60 -29.76 -14.83
N LEU A 101 10.39 -30.09 -14.36
CA LEU A 101 10.07 -30.12 -12.93
C LEU A 101 10.83 -31.25 -12.21
N LYS A 102 11.00 -32.42 -12.82
CA LYS A 102 11.86 -33.47 -12.25
C LYS A 102 13.29 -33.00 -12.07
N GLN A 103 13.87 -32.33 -13.06
CA GLN A 103 15.25 -31.85 -13.01
C GLN A 103 15.45 -30.67 -12.06
N GLU A 104 14.50 -29.75 -12.03
CA GLU A 104 14.63 -28.49 -11.29
C GLU A 104 14.03 -28.56 -9.89
N VAL A 105 13.02 -29.40 -9.66
CA VAL A 105 12.35 -29.53 -8.37
C VAL A 105 12.75 -30.85 -7.71
N ASP A 106 12.32 -31.99 -8.24
CA ASP A 106 12.44 -33.28 -7.55
C ASP A 106 13.89 -33.67 -7.27
N ALA A 107 14.77 -33.54 -8.27
CA ALA A 107 16.18 -33.87 -8.16
C ALA A 107 16.97 -32.92 -7.25
N LYS A 108 16.42 -31.73 -6.95
CA LYS A 108 17.07 -30.69 -6.14
C LYS A 108 16.53 -30.61 -4.71
N VAL A 109 15.61 -31.49 -4.33
CA VAL A 109 15.12 -31.60 -2.96
C VAL A 109 15.93 -32.63 -2.18
N ALA A 110 16.53 -32.19 -1.07
CA ALA A 110 17.24 -33.07 -0.15
C ALA A 110 16.27 -34.07 0.51
N PRO A 111 16.68 -35.35 0.70
CA PRO A 111 15.87 -36.33 1.41
C PRO A 111 15.65 -35.91 2.88
N VAL A 112 14.49 -36.27 3.43
CA VAL A 112 14.18 -36.03 4.84
C VAL A 112 14.90 -37.10 5.67
N THR A 113 15.80 -36.67 6.54
CA THR A 113 16.62 -37.60 7.33
C THR A 113 15.83 -38.18 8.49
N GLU A 114 16.18 -39.38 8.96
CA GLU A 114 15.56 -39.98 10.14
C GLU A 114 15.68 -39.09 11.39
N ALA A 115 16.80 -38.38 11.53
CA ALA A 115 17.02 -37.44 12.63
C ALA A 115 15.99 -36.30 12.61
N GLU A 116 15.71 -35.73 11.44
CA GLU A 116 14.68 -34.70 11.28
C GLU A 116 13.28 -35.24 11.58
N GLN A 117 12.97 -36.46 11.13
CA GLN A 117 11.68 -37.11 11.39
C GLN A 117 11.48 -37.32 12.90
N LYS A 118 12.49 -37.86 13.59
CA LYS A 118 12.45 -38.10 15.05
C LYS A 118 12.38 -36.81 15.84
N ALA A 119 13.15 -35.78 15.46
CA ALA A 119 13.09 -34.48 16.12
C ALA A 119 11.69 -33.85 16.00
N PHE A 120 11.08 -33.91 14.82
CA PHE A 120 9.71 -33.44 14.63
C PHE A 120 8.71 -34.25 15.44
N TYR A 121 8.83 -35.59 15.46
CA TYR A 121 7.96 -36.47 16.23
C TYR A 121 8.00 -36.14 17.72
N GLU A 122 9.19 -36.04 18.33
CA GLU A 122 9.34 -35.74 19.75
C GLU A 122 8.77 -34.36 20.12
N GLN A 123 9.00 -33.35 19.27
CA GLN A 123 8.46 -32.02 19.49
C GLN A 123 6.94 -31.95 19.31
N ASN A 124 6.34 -32.90 18.58
CA ASN A 124 4.92 -32.87 18.20
C ASN A 124 4.15 -34.13 18.65
N LYS A 125 4.65 -34.86 19.64
CA LYS A 125 4.16 -36.20 20.00
C LYS A 125 2.64 -36.25 20.26
N ALA A 126 2.10 -35.22 20.90
CA ALA A 126 0.67 -35.07 21.17
C ALA A 126 -0.20 -35.07 19.88
N ARG A 127 0.34 -34.65 18.73
CA ARG A 127 -0.37 -34.61 17.44
C ARG A 127 -0.55 -35.99 16.80
N PHE A 128 0.22 -36.98 17.23
CA PHE A 128 0.23 -38.32 16.61
C PHE A 128 -0.61 -39.36 17.36
N GLY A 129 -1.09 -39.04 18.57
CA GLY A 129 -2.05 -39.87 19.30
C GLY A 129 -1.60 -41.34 19.45
N GLY A 130 -2.53 -42.27 19.24
CA GLY A 130 -2.29 -43.72 19.31
C GLY A 130 -1.63 -44.35 18.06
N ALA A 131 -1.10 -43.54 17.14
CA ALA A 131 -0.34 -44.08 16.02
C ALA A 131 0.98 -44.69 16.50
N SER A 132 1.43 -45.77 15.85
CA SER A 132 2.77 -46.29 16.08
C SER A 132 3.82 -45.25 15.71
N GLU A 133 4.98 -45.29 16.36
CA GLU A 133 6.10 -44.40 16.01
C GLU A 133 6.48 -44.54 14.53
N ALA A 134 6.53 -45.78 14.01
CA ALA A 134 6.83 -46.04 12.61
C ALA A 134 5.84 -45.36 11.64
N ASP A 135 4.54 -45.43 11.93
CA ASP A 135 3.51 -44.77 11.11
C ASP A 135 3.59 -43.24 11.20
N ALA A 136 3.90 -42.72 12.40
CA ALA A 136 4.09 -41.30 12.61
C ALA A 136 5.30 -40.78 11.83
N LEU A 137 6.45 -41.46 11.90
CA LEU A 137 7.66 -41.08 11.16
C LEU A 137 7.43 -41.10 9.65
N LYS A 138 6.74 -42.11 9.10
CA LYS A 138 6.40 -42.16 7.67
C LYS A 138 5.49 -41.00 7.23
N ARG A 139 4.51 -40.61 8.06
CA ARG A 139 3.65 -39.44 7.79
C ARG A 139 4.45 -38.14 7.85
N ILE A 140 5.36 -38.01 8.81
CA ILE A 140 6.26 -36.87 8.94
C ILE A 140 7.16 -36.77 7.71
N GLU A 141 7.81 -37.87 7.31
CA GLU A 141 8.65 -37.92 6.11
C GLU A 141 7.89 -37.45 4.87
N THR A 142 6.68 -37.99 4.66
CA THR A 142 5.83 -37.63 3.53
C THR A 142 5.47 -36.14 3.57
N GLY A 143 5.04 -35.63 4.73
CA GLY A 143 4.66 -34.22 4.91
C GLY A 143 5.83 -33.27 4.69
N MET A 144 6.99 -33.56 5.29
CA MET A 144 8.22 -32.77 5.15
C MET A 144 8.75 -32.79 3.72
N ARG A 145 8.73 -33.96 3.06
CA ARG A 145 9.13 -34.07 1.64
C ARG A 145 8.21 -33.23 0.76
N GLN A 146 6.89 -33.30 0.98
CA GLN A 146 5.92 -32.49 0.24
C GLN A 146 6.10 -31.00 0.49
N GLN A 147 6.44 -30.58 1.70
CA GLN A 147 6.78 -29.19 2.00
C GLN A 147 8.02 -28.74 1.23
N ARG A 148 9.12 -29.51 1.27
CA ARG A 148 10.35 -29.17 0.55
C ARG A 148 10.13 -29.08 -0.97
N LEU A 149 9.33 -29.97 -1.53
CA LEU A 149 8.95 -29.92 -2.95
C LEU A 149 8.19 -28.63 -3.30
N ARG A 150 7.20 -28.23 -2.48
CA ARG A 150 6.47 -26.98 -2.68
C ARG A 150 7.38 -25.75 -2.58
N GLU A 151 8.26 -25.70 -1.59
CA GLU A 151 9.22 -24.60 -1.40
C GLU A 151 10.19 -24.51 -2.58
N ARG A 152 10.74 -25.65 -3.03
CA ARG A 152 11.64 -25.69 -4.18
C ARG A 152 10.94 -25.28 -5.47
N HIS A 153 9.71 -25.75 -5.70
CA HIS A 153 8.88 -25.36 -6.83
C HIS A 153 8.58 -23.85 -6.82
N ALA A 154 8.16 -23.31 -5.68
CA ALA A 154 7.92 -21.86 -5.53
C ALA A 154 9.18 -21.06 -5.85
N ALA A 155 10.32 -21.42 -5.26
CA ALA A 155 11.60 -20.76 -5.51
C ALA A 155 12.03 -20.86 -6.99
N PHE A 156 11.75 -21.99 -7.66
CA PHE A 156 12.01 -22.14 -9.08
C PHE A 156 11.13 -21.20 -9.91
N VAL A 157 9.82 -21.20 -9.69
CA VAL A 157 8.88 -20.31 -10.37
C VAL A 157 9.26 -18.84 -10.15
N ASP A 158 9.58 -18.43 -8.92
CA ASP A 158 9.99 -17.06 -8.60
C ASP A 158 11.26 -16.66 -9.37
N SER A 159 12.23 -17.57 -9.47
CA SER A 159 13.44 -17.33 -10.27
C SER A 159 13.15 -17.14 -11.77
N LEU A 160 12.13 -17.81 -12.30
CA LEU A 160 11.69 -17.64 -13.69
C LEU A 160 10.90 -16.35 -13.86
N ARG A 161 10.01 -16.01 -12.91
CA ARG A 161 9.25 -14.75 -12.92
C ARG A 161 10.18 -13.55 -12.93
N ALA A 162 11.23 -13.56 -12.11
CA ALA A 162 12.25 -12.51 -12.07
C ALA A 162 12.96 -12.29 -13.42
N LYS A 163 13.06 -13.34 -14.25
CA LYS A 163 13.67 -13.30 -15.59
C LYS A 163 12.69 -12.98 -16.72
N ALA A 164 11.37 -13.02 -16.46
CA ALA A 164 10.36 -13.08 -17.50
C ALA A 164 9.70 -11.74 -17.86
N ASP A 165 10.20 -10.58 -17.40
CA ASP A 165 9.59 -9.25 -17.58
C ASP A 165 8.06 -9.27 -17.36
N VAL A 166 7.64 -9.83 -16.22
CA VAL A 166 6.21 -9.98 -15.90
C VAL A 166 5.62 -8.62 -15.56
N LYS A 167 4.71 -8.13 -16.39
CA LYS A 167 3.92 -6.91 -16.14
C LYS A 167 2.50 -7.26 -15.74
N VAL A 168 2.13 -6.95 -14.50
CA VAL A 168 0.77 -7.16 -14.01
C VAL A 168 -0.05 -5.89 -14.22
N LEU A 169 -1.07 -5.99 -15.08
CA LEU A 169 -1.96 -4.87 -15.42
C LEU A 169 -3.31 -4.93 -14.71
N LEU A 170 -3.54 -5.96 -13.89
CA LEU A 170 -4.75 -6.08 -13.07
C LEU A 170 -4.71 -5.02 -11.97
N ALA A 171 -5.59 -4.02 -12.07
CA ALA A 171 -5.67 -2.93 -11.11
C ALA A 171 -6.51 -3.32 -9.89
N PRO A 172 -6.06 -2.99 -8.66
CA PRO A 172 -6.89 -3.18 -7.47
C PRO A 172 -8.09 -2.21 -7.48
N PRO A 173 -9.20 -2.58 -6.83
CA PRO A 173 -10.33 -1.68 -6.68
C PRO A 173 -9.89 -0.43 -5.89
N ARG A 174 -10.32 0.73 -6.37
CA ARG A 174 -10.04 2.02 -5.74
C ARG A 174 -11.34 2.66 -5.31
N LEU A 175 -11.29 3.37 -4.19
CA LEU A 175 -12.34 4.28 -3.77
C LEU A 175 -11.90 5.70 -4.13
N ALA A 176 -12.77 6.45 -4.80
CA ALA A 176 -12.55 7.87 -4.97
C ALA A 176 -12.67 8.54 -3.60
N VAL A 177 -11.63 9.28 -3.21
CA VAL A 177 -11.64 10.08 -1.98
C VAL A 177 -11.66 11.52 -2.44
N GLU A 178 -12.77 12.19 -2.13
CA GLU A 178 -12.93 13.60 -2.46
C GLU A 178 -12.17 14.48 -1.47
N ALA A 179 -11.61 15.58 -1.97
CA ALA A 179 -10.95 16.58 -1.14
C ALA A 179 -11.95 17.29 -0.21
N GLY A 180 -13.17 17.56 -0.68
CA GLY A 180 -14.18 18.32 0.06
C GLY A 180 -13.68 19.70 0.48
N ASP A 181 -14.24 20.23 1.58
CA ASP A 181 -13.85 21.53 2.17
C ASP A 181 -12.64 21.43 3.12
N ASN A 182 -11.86 20.35 3.03
CA ASN A 182 -10.70 20.16 3.88
C ASN A 182 -9.58 21.18 3.54
N PRO A 183 -8.75 21.56 4.52
CA PRO A 183 -7.62 22.45 4.29
C PRO A 183 -6.72 21.93 3.17
N ALA A 184 -6.41 22.81 2.21
CA ALA A 184 -5.61 22.46 1.06
C ALA A 184 -4.65 23.58 0.67
N HIS A 185 -3.51 23.22 0.08
CA HIS A 185 -2.61 24.15 -0.60
C HIS A 185 -2.07 23.56 -1.91
N GLY A 186 -1.48 24.43 -2.72
CA GLY A 186 -1.15 24.12 -4.11
C GLY A 186 -2.31 24.39 -5.09
N PRO A 187 -2.04 24.29 -6.41
CA PRO A 187 -3.04 24.60 -7.44
C PRO A 187 -4.27 23.70 -7.36
N ALA A 188 -5.47 24.24 -7.58
CA ALA A 188 -6.71 23.45 -7.58
C ALA A 188 -6.79 22.46 -8.75
N ASP A 189 -6.11 22.77 -9.84
CA ASP A 189 -5.99 21.99 -11.08
C ASP A 189 -4.68 21.19 -11.16
N ALA A 190 -3.98 21.03 -10.02
CA ALA A 190 -2.77 20.22 -9.98
C ALA A 190 -3.04 18.80 -10.51
N PRO A 191 -2.18 18.25 -11.39
CA PRO A 191 -2.37 16.91 -11.94
C PRO A 191 -2.29 15.80 -10.89
N VAL A 192 -1.77 16.09 -9.71
CA VAL A 192 -1.69 15.16 -8.58
C VAL A 192 -2.25 15.84 -7.32
N THR A 193 -3.26 15.21 -6.72
CA THR A 193 -3.77 15.58 -5.38
C THR A 193 -3.39 14.50 -4.37
N ILE A 194 -2.72 14.90 -3.29
CA ILE A 194 -2.40 14.06 -2.15
C ILE A 194 -3.38 14.41 -1.03
N ILE A 195 -4.21 13.44 -0.62
CA ILE A 195 -5.07 13.58 0.56
C ILE A 195 -4.38 12.85 1.71
N GLU A 196 -3.85 13.62 2.65
CA GLU A 196 -3.13 13.11 3.81
C GLU A 196 -4.09 12.96 4.99
N PHE A 197 -4.40 11.70 5.36
CA PHE A 197 -5.06 11.40 6.63
C PHE A 197 -3.99 11.34 7.72
N SER A 198 -4.03 12.28 8.66
CA SER A 198 -2.90 12.50 9.55
C SER A 198 -3.30 12.83 10.99
N ASP A 199 -2.36 12.54 11.88
CA ASP A 199 -2.44 12.69 13.31
C ASP A 199 -1.23 13.50 13.79
N PHE A 200 -1.50 14.63 14.44
CA PHE A 200 -0.48 15.56 14.90
C PHE A 200 0.48 14.99 15.96
N GLN A 201 0.12 13.93 16.68
CA GLN A 201 1.02 13.24 17.61
C GLN A 201 1.79 12.07 16.97
N CYS A 202 1.42 11.63 15.77
CA CYS A 202 2.03 10.49 15.13
C CYS A 202 3.43 10.82 14.57
N PRO A 203 4.50 10.13 15.00
CA PRO A 203 5.85 10.38 14.48
C PRO A 203 6.02 9.94 13.02
N TYR A 204 5.17 9.01 12.52
CA TYR A 204 5.17 8.65 11.11
C TYR A 204 4.51 9.73 10.25
N CYS A 205 3.45 10.38 10.73
CA CYS A 205 2.82 11.51 10.04
C CYS A 205 3.80 12.69 9.91
N SER A 206 4.55 13.02 10.96
CA SER A 206 5.59 14.07 10.87
C SER A 206 6.65 13.78 9.79
N ARG A 207 7.07 12.51 9.64
CA ARG A 207 7.96 12.11 8.54
C ARG A 207 7.28 12.20 7.17
N ALA A 208 5.99 11.92 7.10
CA ALA A 208 5.20 12.05 5.87
C ALA A 208 5.14 13.52 5.44
N VAL A 209 4.85 14.46 6.34
CA VAL A 209 4.89 15.91 6.08
C VAL A 209 6.22 16.34 5.47
N ALA A 210 7.35 15.90 6.05
CA ALA A 210 8.67 16.20 5.51
C ALA A 210 8.91 15.58 4.10
N THR A 211 8.30 14.43 3.83
CA THR A 211 8.39 13.75 2.53
C THR A 211 7.52 14.47 1.48
N ILE A 212 6.30 14.84 1.84
CA ILE A 212 5.37 15.60 0.99
C ILE A 212 6.01 16.92 0.60
N LYS A 213 6.60 17.64 1.56
CA LYS A 213 7.33 18.89 1.27
C LYS A 213 8.42 18.71 0.21
N LYS A 214 9.23 17.63 0.30
CA LYS A 214 10.25 17.32 -0.71
C LYS A 214 9.65 17.03 -2.08
N LEU A 215 8.47 16.40 -2.13
CA LEU A 215 7.76 16.17 -3.39
C LEU A 215 7.29 17.50 -3.98
N GLU A 216 6.71 18.38 -3.18
CA GLU A 216 6.28 19.70 -3.63
C GLU A 216 7.45 20.54 -4.17
N GLU A 217 8.61 20.48 -3.52
CA GLU A 217 9.86 21.11 -3.97
C GLU A 217 10.36 20.51 -5.30
N SER A 218 10.25 19.19 -5.46
CA SER A 218 10.69 18.48 -6.68
C SER A 218 9.73 18.67 -7.87
N TYR A 219 8.46 18.96 -7.59
CA TYR A 219 7.39 19.07 -8.59
C TYR A 219 6.59 20.38 -8.41
N PRO A 220 7.23 21.54 -8.58
CA PRO A 220 6.61 22.83 -8.32
C PRO A 220 5.36 23.03 -9.19
N GLY A 221 4.25 23.40 -8.55
CA GLY A 221 2.96 23.65 -9.21
C GLY A 221 2.24 22.40 -9.72
N LYS A 222 2.73 21.19 -9.42
CA LYS A 222 2.11 19.94 -9.90
C LYS A 222 1.38 19.13 -8.83
N ILE A 223 1.49 19.55 -7.57
CA ILE A 223 0.94 18.85 -6.42
C ILE A 223 -0.02 19.77 -5.68
N ARG A 224 -1.20 19.24 -5.37
CA ARG A 224 -2.13 19.78 -4.38
C ARG A 224 -2.10 18.87 -3.16
N VAL A 225 -1.93 19.44 -1.98
CA VAL A 225 -2.00 18.70 -0.73
C VAL A 225 -3.29 19.08 -0.03
N VAL A 226 -4.02 18.08 0.44
CA VAL A 226 -5.26 18.21 1.22
C VAL A 226 -5.02 17.49 2.53
N TYR A 227 -5.19 18.17 3.66
CA TYR A 227 -5.01 17.57 4.97
C TYR A 227 -6.36 17.14 5.54
N ARG A 228 -6.44 15.93 6.08
CA ARG A 228 -7.64 15.40 6.74
C ARG A 228 -7.28 14.83 8.10
N ASP A 229 -7.88 15.37 9.15
CA ASP A 229 -7.64 14.90 10.50
C ASP A 229 -8.07 13.43 10.67
N PHE A 230 -7.17 12.63 11.23
CA PHE A 230 -7.40 11.22 11.56
C PHE A 230 -6.76 10.85 12.92
N PRO A 231 -7.27 11.42 14.03
CA PRO A 231 -6.66 11.25 15.35
C PRO A 231 -6.81 9.81 15.87
N LEU A 232 -5.69 9.15 16.15
CA LEU A 232 -5.61 7.80 16.70
C LEU A 232 -5.69 7.82 18.23
N THR A 233 -6.85 8.22 18.75
CA THR A 233 -7.07 8.51 20.18
C THR A 233 -6.77 7.36 21.15
N SER A 234 -6.74 6.11 20.68
CA SER A 234 -6.38 4.94 21.48
C SER A 234 -4.90 4.88 21.86
N ILE A 235 -4.03 5.50 21.06
CA ILE A 235 -2.57 5.48 21.24
C ILE A 235 -1.96 6.89 21.29
N HIS A 236 -2.70 7.92 20.87
CA HIS A 236 -2.29 9.31 20.86
C HIS A 236 -3.32 10.18 21.62
N PRO A 237 -3.15 10.38 22.95
CA PRO A 237 -4.17 11.01 23.81
C PRO A 237 -4.48 12.49 23.51
N GLN A 238 -3.54 13.24 22.92
CA GLN A 238 -3.70 14.65 22.54
C GLN A 238 -4.05 14.83 21.06
N ALA A 239 -4.07 13.78 20.25
CA ALA A 239 -4.32 13.87 18.82
C ALA A 239 -5.66 14.56 18.51
N ALA A 240 -6.72 14.22 19.24
CA ALA A 240 -8.03 14.85 19.08
C ALA A 240 -8.00 16.35 19.41
N ARG A 241 -7.33 16.76 20.50
CA ARG A 241 -7.23 18.17 20.89
C ARG A 241 -6.36 18.97 19.92
N ALA A 242 -5.30 18.35 19.38
CA ALA A 242 -4.46 18.97 18.36
C ALA A 242 -5.23 19.15 17.05
N ALA A 243 -6.01 18.16 16.63
CA ALA A 243 -6.92 18.26 15.48
C ALA A 243 -7.97 19.36 15.69
N GLU A 244 -8.59 19.43 16.88
CA GLU A 244 -9.53 20.50 17.23
C GLU A 244 -8.87 21.89 17.14
N ALA A 245 -7.65 22.04 17.67
CA ALA A 245 -6.90 23.29 17.56
C ALA A 245 -6.60 23.67 16.10
N ALA A 246 -6.28 22.69 15.25
CA ALA A 246 -6.07 22.90 13.81
C ALA A 246 -7.37 23.31 13.10
N ALA A 247 -8.50 22.66 13.42
CA ALA A 247 -9.82 23.03 12.89
C ALA A 247 -10.21 24.47 13.28
N CYS A 248 -10.04 24.86 14.55
CA CYS A 248 -10.27 26.25 14.98
C CYS A 248 -9.35 27.25 14.27
N ALA A 249 -8.11 26.86 13.97
CA ALA A 249 -7.20 27.69 13.17
C ALA A 249 -7.64 27.78 11.71
N ASN A 250 -8.26 26.73 11.15
CA ASN A 250 -8.81 26.73 9.81
C ASN A 250 -9.94 27.74 9.64
N GLU A 251 -10.86 27.81 10.61
CA GLU A 251 -11.92 28.83 10.64
C GLU A 251 -11.38 30.27 10.61
N GLN A 252 -10.14 30.46 11.08
CA GLN A 252 -9.43 31.73 11.10
C GLN A 252 -8.49 31.93 9.89
N GLY A 253 -8.49 31.00 8.92
CA GLY A 253 -7.61 31.04 7.75
C GLY A 253 -6.13 30.78 8.05
N LYS A 254 -5.82 30.16 9.19
CA LYS A 254 -4.45 29.92 9.71
C LYS A 254 -4.13 28.44 9.90
N PHE A 255 -4.83 27.55 9.20
CA PHE A 255 -4.63 26.10 9.32
C PHE A 255 -3.15 25.71 9.17
N TRP A 256 -2.49 26.09 8.07
CA TRP A 256 -1.12 25.65 7.78
C TRP A 256 -0.09 26.16 8.79
N ALA A 257 -0.28 27.36 9.34
CA ALA A 257 0.58 27.87 10.41
C ALA A 257 0.42 27.05 11.70
N MET A 258 -0.81 26.66 12.05
CA MET A 258 -1.08 25.77 13.17
C MET A 258 -0.55 24.36 12.91
N HIS A 259 -0.78 23.82 11.72
CA HIS A 259 -0.29 22.53 11.27
C HIS A 259 1.23 22.39 11.46
N ASP A 260 1.99 23.34 10.90
CA ASP A 260 3.46 23.33 10.98
C ASP A 260 3.93 23.51 12.43
N SER A 261 3.23 24.32 13.22
CA SER A 261 3.52 24.52 14.63
C SER A 261 3.29 23.25 15.46
N LEU A 262 2.20 22.52 15.22
CA LEU A 262 1.87 21.27 15.92
C LEU A 262 2.88 20.18 15.58
N PHE A 263 3.23 20.01 14.29
CA PHE A 263 4.26 19.05 13.88
C PHE A 263 5.67 19.44 14.33
N GLY A 264 5.98 20.74 14.38
CA GLY A 264 7.26 21.24 14.89
C GLY A 264 7.43 21.10 16.41
N GLN A 265 6.37 20.78 17.14
CA GLN A 265 6.35 20.70 18.60
C GLN A 265 5.78 19.38 19.12
N GLN A 266 5.92 18.29 18.35
CA GLN A 266 5.39 16.97 18.72
C GLN A 266 5.86 16.49 20.10
N ASP A 267 7.09 16.79 20.50
CA ASP A 267 7.61 16.42 21.81
C ASP A 267 6.76 17.04 22.94
N LYS A 268 6.32 18.29 22.79
CA LYS A 268 5.44 18.96 23.77
C LYS A 268 4.03 18.36 23.80
N LEU A 269 3.55 17.88 22.65
CA LEU A 269 2.27 17.16 22.57
C LEU A 269 2.36 15.78 23.23
N GLN A 270 3.53 15.15 23.24
CA GLN A 270 3.79 13.88 23.94
C GLN A 270 3.94 14.08 25.46
N GLU A 271 4.59 15.17 25.87
CA GLU A 271 4.81 15.53 27.28
C GLU A 271 3.55 16.01 28.01
N ALA A 272 2.51 16.42 27.28
CA ALA A 272 1.18 16.70 27.83
C ALA A 272 0.54 15.38 28.31
N ASP A 273 1.07 14.83 29.39
CA ASP A 273 0.63 13.60 30.03
C ASP A 273 -0.81 13.81 30.57
N PRO A 274 -1.78 12.94 30.26
CA PRO A 274 -3.11 13.01 30.85
C PRO A 274 -3.09 13.07 32.39
N LYS A 275 -2.07 12.52 33.06
CA LYS A 275 -1.95 12.59 34.53
C LYS A 275 -1.57 13.96 35.08
N ALA A 276 -0.93 14.83 34.29
CA ALA A 276 -0.59 16.20 34.73
C ALA A 276 -1.80 17.16 34.69
N SER A 277 -2.84 16.83 33.91
CA SER A 277 -4.05 17.65 33.80
C SER A 277 -5.06 17.43 34.95
N ALA A 278 -4.92 16.35 35.71
CA ALA A 278 -5.77 16.04 36.87
C ALA A 278 -5.44 16.89 38.12
N THR A 279 -4.23 17.45 38.21
CA THR A 279 -3.77 18.26 39.36
C THR A 279 -3.96 19.77 39.16
N ALA A 280 -4.33 20.23 37.96
CA ALA A 280 -4.51 21.65 37.66
C ALA A 280 -5.97 22.15 37.79
N SER A 281 -6.93 21.27 38.08
CA SER A 281 -8.33 21.66 38.36
C SER A 281 -8.54 21.90 39.86
N SER A 282 -7.83 22.89 40.41
CA SER A 282 -8.25 23.52 41.66
C SER A 282 -9.23 24.65 41.34
N PRO A 283 -10.40 24.73 41.98
CA PRO A 283 -11.43 25.69 41.61
C PRO A 283 -10.93 27.11 41.86
N ARG A 284 -10.98 27.99 40.85
CA ARG A 284 -10.78 29.43 41.06
C ARG A 284 -11.85 29.92 42.05
N PRO A 285 -11.49 30.72 43.06
CA PRO A 285 -12.49 31.36 43.91
C PRO A 285 -13.28 32.35 43.06
N ARG A 286 -14.62 32.29 43.16
CA ARG A 286 -15.48 33.31 42.58
C ARG A 286 -15.23 34.63 43.33
N SER A 287 -14.76 35.63 42.60
CA SER A 287 -14.82 37.02 43.07
C SER A 287 -16.23 37.57 42.83
N SER A 288 -16.90 37.85 43.95
CA SER A 288 -18.03 38.76 44.22
C SER A 288 -19.12 38.91 43.17
#